data_AF-A0A7C1W8R7-F1
#
_entry.id   AF-A0A7C1W8R7-F1
#
_cell.length_a   1.000
_cell.length_b   1.000
_cell.length_c   1.000
_cell.angle_alpha   90.00
_cell.angle_beta   90.00
_cell.angle_gamma   90.00
#
_symmetry.space_group_name_H-M   'P 1'
#
loop_
_entity.id
_entity.type
_entity.pdbx_description
1 polymer ?
#
loop_
_entity_poly.entity_id
_entity_poly.type
_entity_poly.pdbx_seq_one_letter_code
_entity_poly.pdbx_strand_id
1 'polypeptide(L)'
;MNINTRKGDIKEMTIKEIEAKSILRKHKKIDSWFISHYGMNLYRGCAHNCVYCDGRSEKYNVDGEFGEDVTVKVNAIELLRRELKPKRKRTPL
;
A
#
# COMPACT_ATOMS: atom_id res chain seq x y z
N MET A 1 16.54 -8.02 -15.19
CA MET A 1 17.87 -7.36 -15.13
C MET A 1 18.48 -7.73 -13.80
N ASN A 2 19.52 -8.57 -13.85
CA ASN A 2 20.13 -9.17 -12.67
C ASN A 2 21.04 -8.15 -11.98
N ILE A 3 20.67 -7.71 -10.78
CA ILE A 3 21.55 -6.96 -9.89
C ILE A 3 22.27 -7.96 -8.99
N ASN A 4 23.56 -8.15 -9.26
CA ASN A 4 24.51 -8.84 -8.41
C ASN A 4 24.59 -8.12 -7.05
N THR A 5 24.15 -8.78 -5.97
CA THR A 5 24.39 -8.33 -4.59
C THR A 5 25.31 -9.30 -3.87
N ARG A 6 26.33 -8.73 -3.22
CA ARG A 6 27.42 -9.43 -2.53
C ARG A 6 26.85 -10.29 -1.39
N LYS A 7 27.36 -11.53 -1.29
CA LYS A 7 27.12 -12.52 -0.23
C LYS A 7 27.20 -11.90 1.17
N GLY A 8 26.06 -11.87 1.84
CA GLY A 8 25.85 -11.61 3.25
C GLY A 8 24.36 -11.78 3.51
N ASP A 9 23.94 -13.01 3.80
CA ASP A 9 22.58 -13.45 4.18
C ASP A 9 21.43 -12.55 3.69
N ILE A 10 21.32 -12.37 2.38
CA ILE A 10 20.20 -11.64 1.78
C ILE A 10 19.02 -12.61 1.80
N LYS A 11 18.20 -12.54 2.84
CA LYS A 11 16.90 -13.20 2.83
C LYS A 11 16.15 -12.70 1.60
N GLU A 12 15.81 -13.63 0.72
CA GLU A 12 15.12 -13.34 -0.54
C GLU A 12 13.73 -12.76 -0.23
N MET A 13 13.42 -11.60 -0.79
CA MET A 13 12.15 -10.92 -0.60
C MET A 13 11.11 -11.48 -1.55
N THR A 14 9.92 -11.79 -1.04
CA THR A 14 8.82 -12.32 -1.84
C THR A 14 7.89 -11.18 -2.26
N ILE A 15 7.61 -11.06 -3.56
CA ILE A 15 6.61 -10.13 -4.08
C ILE A 15 5.39 -10.93 -4.52
N LYS A 16 4.23 -10.61 -3.93
CA LYS A 16 2.94 -11.21 -4.27
C LYS A 16 2.03 -10.20 -4.94
N GLU A 17 1.68 -10.45 -6.18
CA GLU A 17 0.70 -9.64 -6.90
C GLU A 17 -0.72 -10.10 -6.59
N ILE A 18 -1.62 -9.16 -6.29
CA ILE A 18 -3.04 -9.42 -6.04
C ILE A 18 -3.93 -8.40 -6.74
N GLU A 19 -5.17 -8.81 -6.98
CA GLU A 19 -6.25 -7.90 -7.30
C GLU A 19 -7.01 -7.51 -6.03
N ALA A 20 -7.18 -6.21 -5.81
CA ALA A 20 -7.93 -5.69 -4.68
C ALA A 20 -9.36 -5.32 -5.07
N LYS A 21 -10.25 -5.30 -4.08
CA LYS A 21 -11.61 -4.77 -4.25
C LYS A 21 -11.66 -3.25 -4.09
N SER A 22 -10.77 -2.70 -3.27
CA SER A 22 -10.67 -1.27 -2.97
C SER A 22 -9.26 -0.87 -2.53
N ILE A 23 -8.89 0.39 -2.78
CA ILE A 23 -7.61 0.97 -2.35
C ILE A 23 -7.75 2.25 -1.54
N LEU A 24 -8.88 2.96 -1.64
CA LEU A 24 -9.13 4.19 -0.92
C LEU A 24 -10.02 3.98 0.32
N ARG A 25 -9.59 4.57 1.43
CA ARG A 25 -10.40 4.76 2.63
C ARG A 25 -10.81 6.22 2.72
N LYS A 26 -12.11 6.50 2.64
CA LYS A 26 -12.65 7.86 2.79
C LYS A 26 -12.96 8.17 4.26
N HIS A 27 -12.39 9.26 4.76
CA HIS A 27 -12.63 9.81 6.08
C HIS A 27 -13.76 10.85 6.04
N LYS A 28 -14.60 10.89 7.09
CA LYS A 28 -15.71 11.86 7.19
C LYS A 28 -15.20 13.30 7.34
N LYS A 29 -14.12 13.48 8.10
CA LYS A 29 -13.41 14.74 8.29
C LYS A 29 -12.05 14.66 7.61
N ILE A 30 -11.44 15.81 7.36
CA ILE A 30 -10.04 15.88 6.93
C ILE A 30 -9.19 15.33 8.08
N ASP A 31 -8.35 14.36 7.76
CA ASP A 31 -7.35 13.88 8.69
C ASP A 31 -6.33 14.99 8.98
N SER A 32 -6.08 15.29 10.24
CA SER A 32 -5.21 16.42 10.62
C SER A 32 -3.73 16.16 10.37
N TRP A 33 -3.31 14.89 10.36
CA TRP A 33 -1.92 14.49 10.13
C TRP A 33 -1.59 14.49 8.64
N PHE A 34 -2.52 13.99 7.81
CA PHE A 34 -2.31 13.82 6.37
C PHE A 34 -2.98 14.89 5.52
N ILE A 35 -3.75 15.80 6.13
CA ILE A 35 -4.48 16.91 5.47
C ILE A 35 -5.30 16.40 4.27
N SER A 36 -5.90 15.23 4.43
CA SER A 36 -6.60 14.52 3.36
C SER A 36 -7.90 13.90 3.84
N HIS A 37 -8.88 13.81 2.94
CA HIS A 37 -10.08 13.00 3.13
C HIS A 37 -9.86 11.52 2.82
N TYR A 38 -8.74 11.16 2.22
CA TYR A 38 -8.50 9.83 1.69
C TYR A 38 -7.16 9.29 2.19
N GLY A 39 -7.21 8.11 2.79
CA GLY A 39 -6.06 7.22 2.94
C GLY A 39 -6.01 6.24 1.76
N MET A 40 -4.81 5.86 1.33
CA MET A 40 -4.61 4.95 0.21
C MET A 40 -3.73 3.78 0.61
N ASN A 41 -4.11 2.58 0.21
CA ASN A 41 -3.34 1.36 0.43
C ASN A 41 -3.03 0.71 -0.92
N LEU A 42 -1.79 0.86 -1.37
CA LEU A 42 -1.28 0.28 -2.63
C LEU A 42 -0.50 -1.01 -2.41
N TYR A 43 0.22 -1.09 -1.29
CA TYR A 43 1.13 -2.16 -0.94
C TYR A 43 0.87 -2.63 0.49
N ARG A 44 1.16 -3.90 0.77
CA ARG A 44 1.27 -4.41 2.15
C ARG A 44 2.65 -5.01 2.34
N GLY A 45 3.31 -4.71 3.44
CA GLY A 45 4.69 -5.13 3.70
C GLY A 45 5.73 -4.15 3.19
N CYS A 46 6.99 -4.37 3.56
CA CYS A 46 8.09 -3.47 3.29
C CYS A 46 9.39 -4.22 3.00
N ALA A 47 10.04 -3.83 1.90
CA ALA A 47 11.32 -4.34 1.44
C ALA A 47 12.51 -4.01 2.34
N HIS A 48 12.43 -2.93 3.12
CA HIS A 48 13.59 -2.38 3.84
C HIS A 48 13.79 -3.02 5.22
N ASN A 49 12.70 -3.51 5.83
CA ASN A 49 12.73 -4.14 7.16
C ASN A 49 13.44 -3.29 8.26
N CYS A 50 13.16 -1.98 8.34
CA CYS A 50 13.78 -1.10 9.34
C CYS A 50 13.49 -1.62 10.76
N VAL A 51 14.53 -1.70 11.60
CA VAL A 51 14.37 -2.19 12.99
C VAL A 51 13.38 -1.38 13.82
N TYR A 52 13.25 -0.08 13.51
CA TYR A 52 12.38 0.88 14.20
C TYR A 52 10.99 1.04 13.57
N CYS A 53 10.66 0.28 12.52
CA CYS A 53 9.35 0.41 11.88
C CYS A 53 8.25 -0.21 12.75
N ASP A 54 7.26 0.60 13.10
CA ASP A 54 5.99 0.20 13.72
C ASP A 54 5.30 -0.94 12.96
N GLY A 55 5.41 -0.95 11.63
CA GLY A 55 4.90 -2.02 10.78
C GLY A 55 5.45 -3.42 11.07
N ARG A 56 6.66 -3.54 11.67
CA ARG A 56 7.16 -4.85 12.13
C ARG A 56 6.39 -5.36 13.34
N SER A 57 5.92 -4.47 14.20
CA SER A 57 5.14 -4.80 15.40
C SER A 57 3.67 -5.03 15.04
N GLU A 58 3.08 -4.10 14.28
CA GLU A 58 1.65 -4.13 13.95
C GLU A 58 1.31 -5.04 12.77
N LYS A 59 2.33 -5.50 12.00
CA LYS A 59 2.25 -6.34 10.80
C LYS A 59 1.43 -5.77 9.63
N TYR A 60 0.55 -4.79 9.86
CA TYR A 60 -0.32 -4.14 8.87
C TYR A 60 -1.07 -5.08 7.92
N ASN A 61 -1.59 -6.19 8.47
CA ASN A 61 -2.33 -7.21 7.73
C ASN A 61 -1.54 -7.78 6.54
N VAL A 62 -0.23 -7.96 6.69
CA VAL A 62 0.58 -8.77 5.79
C VAL A 62 0.31 -10.24 6.11
N ASP A 63 0.09 -11.05 5.07
CA ASP A 63 -0.24 -12.47 5.24
C ASP A 63 0.99 -13.30 5.68
N GLY A 64 2.20 -12.78 5.45
CA GLY A 64 3.50 -13.34 5.88
C GLY A 64 4.31 -12.39 6.77
N GLU A 65 5.62 -12.33 6.57
CA GLU A 65 6.53 -11.51 7.36
C GLU A 65 6.68 -10.09 6.77
N PHE A 66 6.38 -9.06 7.57
CA PHE A 66 6.30 -7.66 7.09
C PHE A 66 7.59 -7.15 6.40
N GLY A 67 8.76 -7.66 6.81
CA GLY A 67 10.06 -7.26 6.27
C GLY A 67 10.56 -8.09 5.08
N GLU A 68 9.80 -9.10 4.67
CA GLU A 68 10.22 -10.11 3.69
C GLU A 68 9.17 -10.29 2.59
N ASP A 69 7.89 -10.15 2.92
CA ASP A 69 6.76 -10.33 2.02
C ASP A 69 6.11 -8.99 1.67
N VAL A 70 6.13 -8.63 0.39
CA VAL A 70 5.46 -7.44 -0.15
C VAL A 70 4.32 -7.85 -1.06
N THR A 71 3.10 -7.47 -0.68
CA THR A 71 1.92 -7.60 -1.54
C THR A 71 1.72 -6.34 -2.37
N VAL A 72 1.58 -6.49 -3.68
CA VAL A 72 1.33 -5.41 -4.65
C VAL A 72 -0.09 -5.53 -5.21
N LYS A 73 -0.87 -4.44 -5.17
CA LYS A 73 -2.20 -4.39 -5.78
C LYS A 73 -2.10 -3.93 -7.24
N VAL A 74 -2.08 -4.87 -8.17
CA VAL A 74 -1.80 -4.59 -9.59
C VAL A 74 -2.92 -3.81 -10.29
N ASN A 75 -4.17 -3.97 -9.83
CA ASN A 75 -5.33 -3.25 -10.36
C ASN A 75 -5.55 -1.86 -9.73
N ALA A 76 -4.58 -1.33 -8.97
CA ALA A 76 -4.73 -0.08 -8.21
C ALA A 76 -5.12 1.13 -9.07
N ILE A 77 -4.57 1.26 -10.28
CA ILE A 77 -4.85 2.40 -11.15
C ILE A 77 -6.32 2.41 -11.60
N GLU A 78 -6.86 1.24 -11.96
CA GLU A 78 -8.26 1.10 -12.35
C GLU A 78 -9.19 1.41 -11.17
N LEU A 79 -8.89 0.84 -10.00
CA LEU A 79 -9.62 1.11 -8.77
C LEU A 79 -9.61 2.59 -8.41
N LEU A 80 -8.45 3.25 -8.54
CA LEU A 80 -8.31 4.68 -8.22
C LEU A 80 -9.27 5.53 -9.08
N ARG A 81 -9.29 5.27 -10.40
CA ARG A 81 -10.20 5.98 -11.33
C ARG A 81 -11.66 5.75 -10.96
N ARG A 82 -12.02 4.52 -10.61
CA ARG A 82 -13.39 4.15 -10.22
C ARG A 82 -13.81 4.80 -8.90
N GLU A 83 -12.93 4.81 -7.91
CA GLU A 83 -13.21 5.27 -6.54
C GLU A 83 -13.19 6.79 -6.40
N LEU A 84 -12.35 7.48 -7.18
CA LEU A 84 -12.33 8.95 -7.23
C LEU A 84 -13.42 9.54 -8.13
N LYS A 85 -14.12 8.72 -8.92
CA LYS A 85 -15.20 9.20 -9.78
C LYS A 85 -16.29 9.87 -8.91
N PRO A 86 -16.62 11.15 -9.14
CA PRO A 86 -17.61 11.84 -8.34
C PRO A 86 -18.98 11.16 -8.47
N LYS A 87 -19.60 10.76 -7.34
CA LYS A 87 -20.97 10.21 -7.35
C LYS A 87 -22.04 11.25 -7.74
N ARG A 88 -21.74 12.53 -7.60
CA ARG A 88 -22.56 13.67 -8.04
C ARG A 88 -21.65 14.65 -8.76
N LYS A 89 -21.92 14.93 -10.03
CA LYS A 89 -21.33 16.10 -10.69
C LYS A 89 -21.76 17.31 -9.86
N ARG A 90 -20.82 18.14 -9.40
CA ARG A 90 -21.19 19.48 -8.94
C ARG A 90 -21.79 20.18 -10.15
N THR A 91 -23.07 20.53 -10.09
CA THR A 91 -23.63 21.50 -11.02
C THR A 91 -22.82 22.77 -10.80
N PRO A 92 -22.15 23.33 -11.82
CA PRO A 92 -21.58 24.66 -11.72
C PRO A 92 -22.69 25.61 -11.27
N LEU A 93 -22.41 26.47 -10.30
CA LEU A 93 -23.30 27.57 -9.95
C LEU A 93 -23.47 28.50 -11.16
#